data_AF-A0A8H7VVQ9-F1
#
_entry.id   AF-A0A8H7VVQ9-F1
#
_cell.length_a   1.000
_cell.length_b   1.000
_cell.length_c   1.000
_cell.angle_alpha   90.00
_cell.angle_beta   90.00
_cell.angle_gamma   90.00
#
_symmetry.space_group_name_H-M   'P 1'
#
loop_
_entity.id
_entity.type
_entity.pdbx_description
1 polymer ?
#
loop_
_entity_poly.entity_id
_entity_poly.type
_entity_poly.pdbx_seq_one_letter_code
_entity_poly.pdbx_strand_id
1 'polypeptide(L)'
;MSNITIEFRHLVEKKAKTIPSKPNKRRREKHDESSYDIFTKEAYRVYQHIDSLRRFLLTIRPVYLSTNNRPSRVNSRSNEPVPKASTEGDSLFALFSGNIHNLTDRERDEIDFQAKLIIRRCIDRIKELETSEKLRQEREAAKPTHILAQLFSSGNSEDVLFVHRSSITWLLNQQLMKVSQIQKDQQEIRLMREIEKSENQLSKSMYSHVAAEAQPVQDIPMEEENPFELQLSQEQVQMLEKENSVMLEELNNTLNQVKSAEKALLEISTLQTQLTNHLAVQTVQTDKLYADAIATTDTVERGNLQLMTAKERNKSSRKFMLIFLIGASFVLLFLDWYS
;
A
#
# COMPACT_ATOMS: atom_id res chain seq x y z
N MET A 1 -3.86 32.51 22.32
CA MET A 1 -2.56 32.49 21.61
C MET A 1 -2.65 33.47 20.46
N SER A 2 -1.86 34.54 20.51
CA SER A 2 -1.87 35.61 19.50
C SER A 2 -1.48 35.05 18.13
N ASN A 3 -2.15 35.50 17.07
CA ASN A 3 -1.96 34.98 15.72
C ASN A 3 -0.67 35.55 15.09
N ILE A 4 0.47 34.94 15.45
CA ILE A 4 1.85 35.32 15.05
C ILE A 4 2.00 35.44 13.52
N THR A 5 1.15 34.75 12.76
CA THR A 5 1.16 34.78 11.29
C THR A 5 0.92 36.18 10.70
N ILE A 6 0.07 36.99 11.34
CA ILE A 6 -0.24 38.35 10.87
C ILE A 6 0.94 39.28 11.13
N GLU A 7 1.50 39.21 12.33
CA GLU A 7 2.67 39.98 12.75
C GLU A 7 3.90 39.65 11.87
N PHE A 8 4.12 38.36 11.61
CA PHE A 8 5.14 37.88 10.69
C PHE A 8 4.94 38.45 9.28
N ARG A 9 3.72 38.45 8.75
CA ARG A 9 3.42 39.00 7.42
C ARG A 9 3.73 40.50 7.36
N HIS A 10 3.37 41.26 8.40
CA HIS A 10 3.69 42.68 8.50
C HIS A 10 5.20 42.96 8.54
N LEU A 11 5.96 42.17 9.30
CA LEU A 11 7.42 42.26 9.37
C LEU A 11 8.08 41.93 8.04
N VAL A 12 7.61 40.88 7.35
CA VAL A 12 8.08 40.51 6.01
C VAL A 12 7.82 41.62 5.01
N GLU A 13 6.63 42.22 5.02
CA GLU A 13 6.28 43.29 4.09
C GLU A 13 7.09 44.57 4.34
N LYS A 14 7.31 44.92 5.61
CA LYS A 14 8.17 46.04 6.01
C LYS A 14 9.60 45.84 5.52
N LYS A 15 10.14 44.62 5.67
CA LYS A 15 11.50 44.29 5.21
C LYS A 15 11.59 44.21 3.68
N ALA A 16 10.56 43.71 3.00
CA ALA A 16 10.50 43.65 1.54
C ALA A 16 10.57 45.05 0.89
N LYS A 17 9.94 46.06 1.51
CA LYS A 17 9.99 47.46 1.05
C LYS A 17 11.38 48.11 1.17
N THR A 18 12.24 47.60 2.04
CA THR A 18 13.61 48.13 2.27
C THR A 18 14.66 47.51 1.35
N ILE A 19 14.33 46.46 0.61
CA ILE A 19 15.26 45.77 -0.28
C ILE A 19 14.98 46.24 -1.72
N PRO A 20 15.99 46.72 -2.48
CA PRO A 20 15.78 47.11 -3.88
C PRO A 20 15.25 45.90 -4.66
N SER A 21 14.12 46.11 -5.35
CA SER A 21 13.39 45.09 -6.10
C SER A 21 14.32 44.45 -7.13
N LYS A 22 14.79 43.22 -6.86
CA LYS A 22 15.32 42.37 -7.92
C LYS A 22 14.13 41.93 -8.79
N PRO A 23 14.28 41.87 -10.12
CA PRO A 23 13.20 41.46 -11.01
C PRO A 23 12.65 40.12 -10.55
N ASN A 24 11.33 40.10 -10.39
CA ASN A 24 10.55 39.08 -9.74
C ASN A 24 10.59 37.76 -10.54
N LYS A 25 11.68 37.01 -10.40
CA LYS A 25 11.85 35.69 -11.04
C LYS A 25 11.48 34.60 -10.03
N ARG A 26 10.19 34.54 -9.66
CA ARG A 26 9.53 33.37 -9.06
C ARG A 26 8.03 33.64 -8.99
N ARG A 27 7.43 33.79 -10.18
CA ARG A 27 6.06 33.33 -10.38
C ARG A 27 6.07 31.88 -9.90
N ARG A 28 5.31 31.54 -8.85
CA ARG A 28 5.05 30.15 -8.49
C ARG A 28 4.46 29.51 -9.75
N GLU A 29 5.30 28.82 -10.51
CA GLU A 29 4.82 27.91 -11.53
C GLU A 29 3.89 26.97 -10.78
N LYS A 30 2.61 26.94 -11.19
CA LYS A 30 1.78 25.78 -10.87
C LYS A 30 2.63 24.59 -11.29
N HIS A 31 3.00 23.73 -10.34
CA HIS A 31 3.72 22.50 -10.65
C HIS A 31 2.84 21.74 -11.63
N ASP A 32 3.12 21.87 -12.93
CA ASP A 32 2.47 21.09 -13.96
C ASP A 32 2.81 19.63 -13.64
N GLU A 33 1.80 18.77 -13.57
CA GLU A 33 1.94 17.32 -13.39
C GLU A 33 2.87 16.69 -14.45
N SER A 34 3.04 17.39 -15.59
CA SER A 34 4.04 17.12 -16.63
C SER A 34 5.49 17.13 -16.13
N SER A 35 5.79 17.90 -15.07
CA SER A 35 7.13 18.14 -14.52
C SER A 35 7.66 17.02 -13.62
N TYR A 36 6.86 16.01 -13.27
CA TYR A 36 7.36 14.88 -12.48
C TYR A 36 8.35 14.03 -13.27
N ASP A 37 9.39 13.57 -12.58
CA ASP A 37 10.35 12.61 -13.14
C ASP A 37 9.68 11.25 -13.39
N ILE A 38 10.35 10.41 -14.17
CA ILE A 38 9.83 9.11 -14.60
C ILE A 38 9.53 8.23 -13.37
N PHE A 39 10.41 8.26 -12.35
CA PHE A 39 10.23 7.53 -11.11
C PHE A 39 8.94 7.92 -10.39
N THR A 40 8.70 9.22 -10.21
CA THR A 40 7.53 9.73 -9.50
C THR A 40 6.25 9.43 -10.27
N LYS A 41 6.28 9.53 -11.61
CA LYS A 41 5.15 9.13 -12.46
C LYS A 41 4.80 7.65 -12.30
N GLU A 42 5.80 6.77 -12.31
CA GLU A 42 5.57 5.34 -12.07
C GLU A 42 5.08 5.05 -10.64
N ALA A 43 5.64 5.73 -9.62
CA ALA A 43 5.16 5.61 -8.25
C ALA A 43 3.70 6.04 -8.09
N TYR A 44 3.28 7.12 -8.75
CA TYR A 44 1.87 7.55 -8.77
C TYR A 44 0.97 6.53 -9.47
N ARG A 45 1.41 5.92 -10.57
CA ARG A 45 0.66 4.84 -11.25
C ARG A 45 0.45 3.65 -10.32
N VAL A 46 1.49 3.22 -9.61
CA VAL A 46 1.39 2.15 -8.60
C VAL A 46 0.43 2.55 -7.49
N TYR A 47 0.55 3.77 -6.95
CA TYR A 47 -0.36 4.28 -5.92
C TYR A 47 -1.81 4.26 -6.38
N GLN A 48 -2.11 4.71 -7.61
CA GLN A 48 -3.45 4.68 -8.18
C GLN A 48 -4.00 3.26 -8.24
N HIS A 49 -3.21 2.28 -8.67
CA HIS A 49 -3.64 0.88 -8.68
C HIS A 49 -3.94 0.35 -7.28
N ILE A 50 -3.11 0.67 -6.29
CA ILE A 50 -3.31 0.26 -4.89
C ILE A 50 -4.57 0.93 -4.31
N ASP A 51 -4.76 2.23 -4.53
CA ASP A 51 -5.90 2.98 -4.03
C ASP A 51 -7.21 2.53 -4.68
N SER A 52 -7.22 2.32 -6.00
CA SER A 52 -8.38 1.81 -6.72
C SER A 52 -8.76 0.41 -6.25
N LEU A 53 -7.78 -0.49 -6.04
CA LEU A 53 -8.04 -1.82 -5.47
C LEU A 53 -8.60 -1.72 -4.04
N ARG A 54 -8.02 -0.84 -3.20
CA ARG A 54 -8.50 -0.62 -1.83
C ARG A 54 -9.97 -0.18 -1.81
N ARG A 55 -10.31 0.84 -2.59
CA ARG A 55 -11.68 1.37 -2.68
C ARG A 55 -12.63 0.30 -3.19
N PHE A 56 -12.22 -0.45 -4.20
CA PHE A 56 -12.99 -1.55 -4.76
C PHE A 56 -13.30 -2.61 -3.70
N LEU A 57 -12.28 -3.18 -3.02
CA LEU A 57 -12.47 -4.21 -1.99
C LEU A 57 -13.37 -3.75 -0.84
N LEU A 58 -13.28 -2.48 -0.44
CA LEU A 58 -14.15 -1.91 0.58
C LEU A 58 -15.60 -1.75 0.10
N THR A 59 -15.78 -1.33 -1.16
CA THR A 59 -17.11 -1.12 -1.76
C THR A 59 -17.85 -2.44 -1.94
N ILE A 60 -17.16 -3.49 -2.38
CA ILE A 60 -17.79 -4.80 -2.59
C ILE A 60 -17.97 -5.59 -1.29
N ARG A 61 -17.27 -5.24 -0.20
CA ARG A 61 -17.28 -5.97 1.08
C ARG A 61 -18.68 -6.46 1.51
N PRO A 62 -19.73 -5.60 1.60
CA PRO A 62 -21.04 -6.06 2.05
C PRO A 62 -21.65 -7.14 1.15
N VAL A 63 -21.50 -6.99 -0.17
CA VAL A 63 -22.10 -7.89 -1.16
C VAL A 63 -21.27 -9.17 -1.30
N TYR A 64 -19.95 -9.04 -1.29
CA TYR A 64 -19.00 -10.15 -1.29
C TYR A 64 -19.24 -11.08 -0.11
N LEU A 65 -19.47 -10.51 1.08
CA LEU A 65 -19.73 -11.27 2.30
C LEU A 65 -21.18 -11.77 2.44
N SER A 66 -22.11 -11.25 1.64
CA SER A 66 -23.51 -11.69 1.71
C SER A 66 -23.67 -13.08 1.10
N THR A 67 -24.13 -14.04 1.90
CA THR A 67 -24.46 -15.41 1.49
C THR A 67 -25.94 -15.58 1.11
N ASN A 68 -26.74 -14.54 1.34
CA ASN A 68 -28.17 -14.55 1.04
C ASN A 68 -28.40 -14.40 -0.47
N ASN A 69 -28.42 -15.53 -1.16
CA ASN A 69 -28.94 -15.66 -2.52
C ASN A 69 -30.48 -15.57 -2.55
N ARG A 70 -31.11 -14.77 -1.68
CA ARG A 70 -32.55 -14.49 -1.81
C ARG A 70 -32.69 -13.55 -2.99
N PRO A 71 -33.36 -13.93 -4.09
CA PRO A 71 -33.65 -13.01 -5.17
C PRO A 71 -34.49 -11.89 -4.55
N SER A 72 -33.87 -10.74 -4.34
CA SER A 72 -34.58 -9.55 -3.89
C SER A 72 -35.51 -9.17 -5.04
N ARG A 73 -36.78 -9.59 -4.96
CA ARG A 73 -37.85 -9.07 -5.83
C ARG A 73 -38.05 -7.61 -5.44
N VAL A 74 -37.23 -6.74 -5.99
CA VAL A 74 -37.40 -5.30 -5.89
C VAL A 74 -37.57 -4.78 -7.30
N ASN A 75 -38.83 -4.46 -7.61
CA ASN A 75 -39.18 -3.47 -8.62
C ASN A 75 -38.28 -2.24 -8.42
N SER A 76 -37.49 -1.87 -9.41
CA SER A 76 -36.99 -0.49 -9.45
C SER A 76 -36.88 0.03 -10.88
N ARG A 77 -37.87 0.86 -11.22
CA ARG A 77 -37.73 1.97 -12.15
C ARG A 77 -36.73 2.96 -11.54
N SER A 78 -35.56 3.10 -12.14
CA SER A 78 -34.77 4.32 -12.06
C SER A 78 -33.82 4.39 -13.25
N ASN A 79 -34.32 4.98 -14.33
CA ASN A 79 -33.49 5.58 -15.37
C ASN A 79 -32.90 6.85 -14.73
N GLU A 80 -31.64 6.80 -14.29
CA GLU A 80 -30.88 8.01 -13.98
C GLU A 80 -29.53 7.94 -14.71
N PRO A 81 -29.10 9.00 -15.42
CA PRO A 81 -27.91 8.94 -16.26
C PRO A 81 -26.64 9.03 -15.41
N VAL A 82 -25.76 8.04 -15.58
CA VAL A 82 -24.43 7.97 -14.97
C VAL A 82 -23.55 9.14 -15.45
N PRO A 83 -22.84 9.86 -14.56
CA PRO A 83 -21.87 10.86 -14.97
C PRO A 83 -20.63 10.18 -15.56
N LYS A 84 -20.23 10.58 -16.76
CA LYS A 84 -18.99 10.15 -17.42
C LYS A 84 -17.79 10.68 -16.62
N ALA A 85 -17.14 9.83 -15.85
CA ALA A 85 -15.83 10.12 -15.27
C ALA A 85 -14.76 9.96 -16.36
N SER A 86 -14.21 11.08 -16.80
CA SER A 86 -13.11 11.17 -17.76
C SER A 86 -11.78 11.01 -17.03
N THR A 87 -11.32 9.77 -16.84
CA THR A 87 -9.92 9.46 -16.55
C THR A 87 -9.58 8.09 -17.14
N GLU A 88 -8.77 8.06 -18.19
CA GLU A 88 -8.38 6.85 -18.94
C GLU A 88 -7.60 5.78 -18.11
N GLY A 89 -7.43 6.00 -16.80
CA GLY A 89 -6.74 5.10 -15.87
C GLY A 89 -7.65 4.22 -14.97
N ASP A 90 -8.96 4.48 -14.90
CA ASP A 90 -9.89 3.81 -13.96
C ASP A 90 -10.63 2.58 -14.56
N SER A 91 -10.28 2.21 -15.79
CA SER A 91 -11.01 1.21 -16.60
C SER A 91 -11.08 -0.20 -16.01
N LEU A 92 -10.18 -0.57 -15.07
CA LEU A 92 -10.18 -1.91 -14.46
C LEU A 92 -11.36 -2.14 -13.51
N PHE A 93 -11.84 -1.07 -12.84
CA PHE A 93 -12.89 -1.18 -11.82
C PHE A 93 -14.15 -0.35 -12.13
N ALA A 94 -14.12 0.47 -13.18
CA ALA A 94 -15.27 1.23 -13.66
C ALA A 94 -16.47 0.34 -14.01
N LEU A 95 -16.24 -0.89 -14.48
CA LEU A 95 -17.29 -1.88 -14.78
C LEU A 95 -18.04 -2.36 -13.52
N PHE A 96 -17.42 -2.29 -12.35
CA PHE A 96 -17.97 -2.79 -11.09
C PHE A 96 -18.62 -1.69 -10.23
N SER A 97 -18.55 -0.43 -10.68
CA SER A 97 -19.13 0.72 -9.95
C SER A 97 -20.66 0.83 -10.12
N GLY A 98 -21.24 0.07 -11.05
CA GLY A 98 -22.68 -0.01 -11.23
C GLY A 98 -23.33 -1.01 -10.27
N ASN A 99 -23.79 -0.55 -9.11
CA ASN A 99 -24.82 -1.17 -8.28
C ASN A 99 -24.82 -2.72 -8.26
N ILE A 100 -23.74 -3.32 -7.76
CA ILE A 100 -23.66 -4.78 -7.55
C ILE A 100 -24.55 -5.12 -6.35
N HIS A 101 -25.76 -5.60 -6.60
CA HIS A 101 -26.70 -5.96 -5.51
C HIS A 101 -26.51 -7.40 -5.03
N ASN A 102 -25.96 -8.28 -5.87
CA ASN A 102 -25.64 -9.66 -5.54
C ASN A 102 -24.42 -10.12 -6.35
N LEU A 103 -23.57 -10.95 -5.74
CA LEU A 103 -22.46 -11.63 -6.41
C LEU A 103 -22.71 -13.14 -6.38
N THR A 104 -22.49 -13.81 -7.50
CA THR A 104 -22.41 -15.27 -7.56
C THR A 104 -21.07 -15.74 -6.99
N ASP A 105 -21.00 -17.01 -6.60
CA ASP A 105 -19.78 -17.61 -6.05
C ASP A 105 -18.61 -17.50 -7.04
N ARG A 106 -18.89 -17.75 -8.32
CA ARG A 106 -17.92 -17.62 -9.42
C ARG A 106 -17.42 -16.18 -9.62
N GLU A 107 -18.29 -15.18 -9.48
CA GLU A 107 -17.89 -13.77 -9.61
C GLU A 107 -17.01 -13.34 -8.44
N ARG A 108 -17.30 -13.83 -7.22
CA ARG A 108 -16.44 -13.58 -6.05
C ARG A 108 -15.05 -14.21 -6.24
N ASP A 109 -14.97 -15.40 -6.82
CA ASP A 109 -13.68 -16.06 -7.09
C ASP A 109 -12.86 -15.34 -8.16
N GLU A 110 -13.53 -14.82 -9.20
CA GLU A 110 -12.88 -13.97 -10.19
C GLU A 110 -12.36 -12.67 -9.56
N ILE A 111 -13.14 -12.05 -8.68
CA ILE A 111 -12.72 -10.88 -7.90
C ILE A 111 -11.46 -11.20 -7.08
N ASP A 112 -11.43 -12.34 -6.40
CA ASP A 112 -10.28 -12.79 -5.62
C ASP A 112 -9.04 -12.99 -6.49
N PHE A 113 -9.22 -13.63 -7.66
CA PHE A 113 -8.14 -13.83 -8.62
C PHE A 113 -7.57 -12.50 -9.13
N GLN A 114 -8.44 -11.56 -9.53
CA GLN A 114 -8.02 -10.25 -10.03
C GLN A 114 -7.33 -9.42 -8.93
N ALA A 115 -7.85 -9.45 -7.71
CA ALA A 115 -7.22 -8.78 -6.56
C ALA A 115 -5.81 -9.32 -6.31
N LYS A 116 -5.63 -10.65 -6.32
CA LYS A 116 -4.30 -11.29 -6.18
C LYS A 116 -3.35 -10.86 -7.30
N LEU A 117 -3.81 -10.86 -8.55
CA LEU A 117 -2.99 -10.48 -9.70
C LEU A 117 -2.52 -9.03 -9.61
N ILE A 118 -3.41 -8.12 -9.21
CA ILE A 118 -3.08 -6.69 -9.04
C ILE A 118 -2.09 -6.50 -7.90
N ILE A 119 -2.28 -7.17 -6.76
CA ILE A 119 -1.33 -7.12 -5.65
C ILE A 119 0.05 -7.58 -6.11
N ARG A 120 0.14 -8.74 -6.80
CA ARG A 120 1.41 -9.27 -7.30
C ARG A 120 2.09 -8.31 -8.27
N ARG A 121 1.33 -7.75 -9.22
CA ARG A 121 1.84 -6.74 -10.16
C ARG A 121 2.35 -5.49 -9.45
N CYS A 122 1.66 -5.04 -8.39
CA CYS A 122 2.13 -3.91 -7.59
C CYS A 122 3.42 -4.25 -6.83
N ILE A 123 3.54 -5.44 -6.25
CA ILE A 123 4.79 -5.91 -5.61
C ILE A 123 5.95 -5.85 -6.61
N ASP A 124 5.76 -6.41 -7.80
CA ASP A 124 6.81 -6.46 -8.83
C ASP A 124 7.21 -5.06 -9.29
N ARG A 125 6.23 -4.15 -9.46
CA ARG A 125 6.52 -2.77 -9.85
C ARG A 125 7.22 -1.97 -8.75
N ILE A 126 6.89 -2.20 -7.48
CA ILE A 126 7.60 -1.56 -6.36
C ILE A 126 9.05 -2.07 -6.30
N LYS A 127 9.28 -3.37 -6.50
CA LYS A 127 10.63 -3.92 -6.60
C LYS A 127 11.41 -3.31 -7.75
N GLU A 128 10.79 -3.11 -8.90
CA GLU A 128 11.42 -2.44 -10.05
C GLU A 128 11.79 -0.98 -9.74
N LEU A 129 10.92 -0.25 -9.02
CA LEU A 129 11.24 1.09 -8.54
C LEU A 129 12.46 1.07 -7.61
N GLU A 130 12.51 0.13 -6.67
CA GLU A 130 13.63 0.00 -5.73
C GLU A 130 14.95 -0.41 -6.41
N THR A 131 14.91 -1.30 -7.40
CA THR A 131 16.11 -1.65 -8.17
C THR A 131 16.57 -0.48 -9.02
N SER A 132 15.65 0.29 -9.61
CA SER A 132 15.99 1.50 -10.36
C SER A 132 16.69 2.54 -9.49
N GLU A 133 16.27 2.66 -8.22
CA GLU A 133 16.92 3.52 -7.24
C GLU A 133 18.32 3.04 -6.88
N LYS A 134 18.48 1.75 -6.58
CA LYS A 134 19.80 1.15 -6.30
C LYS A 134 20.77 1.36 -7.46
N LEU A 135 20.33 1.14 -8.70
CA LEU A 135 21.15 1.38 -9.89
C LEU A 135 21.55 2.85 -10.04
N ARG A 136 20.68 3.79 -9.67
CA ARG A 136 21.03 5.22 -9.66
C ARG A 136 22.13 5.50 -8.64
N GLN A 137 22.00 4.96 -7.43
CA GLN A 137 23.01 5.13 -6.39
C GLN A 137 24.36 4.54 -6.78
N GLU A 138 24.38 3.34 -7.35
CA GLU A 138 25.61 2.71 -7.86
C GLU A 138 26.27 3.56 -8.94
N ARG A 139 25.47 4.11 -9.86
CA ARG A 139 25.97 5.03 -10.90
C ARG A 139 26.49 6.34 -10.32
N GLU A 140 25.87 6.87 -9.28
CA GLU A 140 26.34 8.07 -8.59
C GLU A 140 27.65 7.81 -7.84
N ALA A 141 27.76 6.68 -7.14
CA ALA A 141 28.97 6.26 -6.47
C ALA A 141 30.13 5.99 -7.45
N ALA A 142 29.84 5.51 -8.66
CA ALA A 142 30.82 5.23 -9.70
C ALA A 142 31.30 6.46 -10.48
N LYS A 143 30.66 7.63 -10.35
CA LYS A 143 31.12 8.85 -11.03
C LYS A 143 32.48 9.28 -10.46
N PRO A 144 33.55 9.38 -11.28
CA PRO A 144 34.83 9.87 -10.83
C PRO A 144 34.71 11.38 -10.56
N THR A 145 34.40 11.73 -9.32
CA THR A 145 34.35 13.11 -8.87
C THR A 145 35.72 13.50 -8.34
N HIS A 146 36.26 14.64 -8.81
CA HIS A 146 37.45 15.21 -8.21
C HIS A 146 37.16 15.50 -6.72
N ILE A 147 38.09 15.15 -5.83
CA ILE A 147 38.00 15.32 -4.37
C ILE A 147 37.47 16.71 -3.96
N LEU A 148 37.81 17.75 -4.74
CA LEU A 148 37.33 19.12 -4.56
C LEU A 148 35.84 19.31 -4.92
N ALA A 149 35.34 18.67 -5.98
CA ALA A 149 33.94 18.73 -6.36
C ALA A 149 33.03 17.99 -5.35
N GLN A 150 33.52 16.92 -4.73
CA GLN A 150 32.80 16.19 -3.69
C GLN A 150 32.66 17.00 -2.40
N LEU A 151 33.64 17.86 -2.09
CA LEU A 151 33.60 18.77 -0.94
C LEU A 151 32.63 19.95 -1.12
N PHE A 152 32.31 20.33 -2.36
CA PHE A 152 31.45 21.48 -2.67
C PHE A 152 30.08 21.15 -3.27
N SER A 153 29.88 19.93 -3.79
CA SER A 153 28.67 19.58 -4.57
C SER A 153 27.83 18.43 -4.02
N SER A 154 28.23 17.75 -2.93
CA SER A 154 27.72 16.40 -2.66
C SER A 154 26.41 16.28 -1.85
N GLY A 155 25.96 17.24 -1.05
CA GLY A 155 25.15 16.85 0.13
C GLY A 155 23.62 16.94 0.07
N ASN A 156 23.02 17.89 -0.67
CA ASN A 156 21.69 18.35 -0.24
C ASN A 156 20.52 17.93 -1.13
N SER A 157 20.66 17.93 -2.45
CA SER A 157 19.51 17.62 -3.33
C SER A 157 19.40 16.13 -3.65
N GLU A 158 20.53 15.45 -3.87
CA GLU A 158 20.56 14.01 -4.23
C GLU A 158 20.25 13.13 -3.01
N ASP A 159 20.83 13.41 -1.85
CA ASP A 159 20.55 12.66 -0.61
C ASP A 159 19.10 12.86 -0.17
N VAL A 160 18.58 14.09 -0.25
CA VAL A 160 17.16 14.37 0.05
C VAL A 160 16.25 13.69 -0.98
N LEU A 161 16.62 13.67 -2.26
CA LEU A 161 15.87 12.96 -3.30
C LEU A 161 15.85 11.46 -3.03
N PHE A 162 16.98 10.87 -2.64
CA PHE A 162 17.06 9.47 -2.29
C PHE A 162 16.19 9.11 -1.08
N VAL A 163 16.32 9.86 0.02
CA VAL A 163 15.46 9.68 1.21
C VAL A 163 13.99 9.81 0.84
N HIS A 164 13.65 10.80 0.01
CA HIS A 164 12.28 11.00 -0.46
C HIS A 164 11.79 9.80 -1.28
N ARG A 165 12.58 9.29 -2.23
CA ARG A 165 12.21 8.12 -3.05
C ARG A 165 12.12 6.83 -2.24
N SER A 166 13.01 6.63 -1.26
CA SER A 166 12.90 5.53 -0.28
C SER A 166 11.64 5.65 0.57
N SER A 167 11.26 6.87 0.98
CA SER A 167 10.01 7.09 1.72
C SER A 167 8.77 6.81 0.89
N ILE A 168 8.82 7.08 -0.42
CA ILE A 168 7.73 6.75 -1.36
C ILE A 168 7.56 5.24 -1.47
N THR A 169 8.64 4.48 -1.72
CA THR A 169 8.53 3.02 -1.85
C THR A 169 8.10 2.36 -0.54
N TRP A 170 8.57 2.87 0.61
CA TRP A 170 8.08 2.46 1.92
C TRP A 170 6.58 2.69 2.09
N LEU A 171 6.08 3.88 1.73
CA LEU A 171 4.66 4.21 1.82
C LEU A 171 3.82 3.30 0.90
N LEU A 172 4.28 3.05 -0.33
CA LEU A 172 3.62 2.16 -1.28
C LEU A 172 3.52 0.73 -0.72
N ASN A 173 4.61 0.18 -0.18
CA ASN A 173 4.60 -1.15 0.44
C ASN A 173 3.69 -1.20 1.66
N GLN A 174 3.69 -0.15 2.49
CA GLN A 174 2.79 -0.05 3.64
C GLN A 174 1.31 -0.03 3.20
N GLN A 175 0.97 0.69 2.15
CA GLN A 175 -0.40 0.72 1.63
C GLN A 175 -0.80 -0.60 0.99
N LEU A 176 0.09 -1.21 0.20
CA LEU A 176 -0.14 -2.52 -0.40
C LEU A 176 -0.39 -3.59 0.67
N MET A 177 0.34 -3.51 1.80
CA MET A 177 0.13 -4.40 2.94
C MET A 177 -1.27 -4.25 3.52
N LYS A 178 -1.73 -3.01 3.73
CA LYS A 178 -3.10 -2.76 4.22
C LYS A 178 -4.16 -3.32 3.28
N VAL A 179 -3.97 -3.17 1.97
CA VAL A 179 -4.89 -3.73 0.96
C VAL A 179 -4.88 -5.26 0.98
N SER A 180 -3.69 -5.87 1.07
CA SER A 180 -3.57 -7.32 1.19
C SER A 180 -4.20 -7.86 2.48
N GLN A 181 -4.17 -7.11 3.59
CA GLN A 181 -4.89 -7.47 4.82
C GLN A 181 -6.40 -7.46 4.61
N ILE A 182 -6.95 -6.40 3.99
CA ILE A 182 -8.40 -6.34 3.70
C ILE A 182 -8.85 -7.55 2.87
N GLN A 183 -8.08 -7.94 1.86
CA GLN A 183 -8.39 -9.12 1.04
C GLN A 183 -8.38 -10.40 1.87
N LYS A 184 -7.33 -10.61 2.69
CA LYS A 184 -7.21 -11.79 3.54
C LYS A 184 -8.38 -11.88 4.53
N ASP A 185 -8.70 -10.80 5.22
CA ASP A 185 -9.80 -10.75 6.17
C ASP A 185 -11.13 -11.15 5.49
N GLN A 186 -11.36 -10.67 4.27
CA GLN A 186 -12.56 -11.02 3.51
C GLN A 186 -12.59 -12.51 3.13
N GLN A 187 -11.46 -13.07 2.72
CA GLN A 187 -11.33 -14.49 2.37
C GLN A 187 -11.46 -15.41 3.60
N GLU A 188 -10.88 -15.04 4.73
CA GLU A 188 -11.00 -15.78 5.99
C GLU A 188 -12.46 -15.84 6.44
N ILE A 189 -13.15 -14.69 6.42
CA ILE A 189 -14.57 -14.65 6.76
C ILE A 189 -15.39 -15.52 5.80
N ARG A 190 -15.05 -15.55 4.50
CA ARG A 190 -15.77 -16.37 3.51
C ARG A 190 -15.55 -17.86 3.78
N LEU A 191 -14.32 -18.29 4.04
CA LEU A 191 -14.00 -19.66 4.42
C LEU A 191 -14.76 -20.07 5.69
N MET A 192 -14.73 -19.24 6.73
CA MET A 192 -15.44 -19.54 7.98
C MET A 192 -16.94 -19.77 7.74
N ARG A 193 -17.57 -18.96 6.88
CA ARG A 193 -18.99 -19.16 6.52
C ARG A 193 -19.23 -20.41 5.69
N GLU A 194 -18.29 -20.80 4.82
CA GLU A 194 -18.40 -22.05 4.07
C GLU A 194 -18.31 -23.27 4.99
N ILE A 195 -17.40 -23.23 5.97
CA ILE A 195 -17.29 -24.26 7.01
C ILE A 195 -18.60 -24.32 7.82
N GLU A 196 -19.07 -23.21 8.36
CA GLU A 196 -20.33 -23.14 9.12
C GLU A 196 -21.55 -23.62 8.29
N LYS A 197 -21.58 -23.30 6.99
CA LYS A 197 -22.63 -23.76 6.10
C LYS A 197 -22.57 -25.28 5.92
N SER A 198 -21.38 -25.85 5.72
CA SER A 198 -21.20 -27.29 5.57
C SER A 198 -21.60 -28.05 6.84
N GLU A 199 -21.29 -27.51 8.03
CA GLU A 199 -21.70 -28.08 9.32
C GLU A 199 -23.23 -28.01 9.51
N ASN A 200 -23.86 -26.88 9.13
CA ASN A 200 -25.30 -26.72 9.18
C ASN A 200 -26.04 -27.59 8.16
N GLN A 201 -25.48 -27.82 6.97
CA GLN A 201 -26.04 -28.74 5.97
C GLN A 201 -25.98 -30.18 6.46
N LEU A 202 -24.83 -30.60 7.01
CA LEU A 202 -24.64 -31.94 7.56
C LEU A 202 -25.57 -32.20 8.75
N SER A 203 -25.66 -31.26 9.70
CA SER A 203 -26.57 -31.37 10.83
C SER A 203 -28.04 -31.40 10.38
N LYS A 204 -28.44 -30.55 9.42
CA LYS A 204 -29.81 -30.57 8.88
C LYS A 204 -30.14 -31.90 8.18
N SER A 205 -29.21 -32.46 7.42
CA SER A 205 -29.35 -33.78 6.81
C SER A 205 -29.55 -34.87 7.87
N MET A 206 -28.74 -34.82 8.94
CA MET A 206 -28.83 -35.74 10.07
C MET A 206 -30.15 -35.61 10.85
N TYR A 207 -30.63 -34.39 11.10
CA TYR A 207 -31.93 -34.16 11.74
C TYR A 207 -33.11 -34.57 10.86
N SER A 208 -33.02 -34.42 9.53
CA SER A 208 -34.06 -34.86 8.59
C SER A 208 -34.19 -36.39 8.57
N HIS A 209 -33.08 -37.11 8.74
CA HIS A 209 -33.08 -38.56 8.90
C HIS A 209 -33.80 -39.01 10.19
N VAL A 210 -33.47 -38.38 11.33
CA VAL A 210 -34.08 -38.71 12.63
C VAL A 210 -35.57 -38.36 12.67
N ALA A 211 -35.98 -37.28 11.97
CA ALA A 211 -37.39 -36.91 11.87
C ALA A 211 -38.21 -37.83 10.95
N ALA A 212 -37.59 -38.43 9.91
CA ALA A 212 -38.24 -39.38 9.02
C ALA A 212 -38.49 -40.75 9.70
N GLU A 213 -37.63 -41.15 10.65
CA GLU A 213 -37.84 -42.34 11.49
C GLU A 213 -38.93 -42.14 12.56
N ALA A 214 -39.30 -40.90 12.89
CA ALA A 214 -40.26 -40.57 13.95
C ALA A 214 -41.72 -40.43 13.44
N GLN A 215 -42.19 -41.31 12.55
CA GLN A 215 -43.62 -41.38 12.25
C GLN A 215 -44.40 -41.94 13.45
N PRO A 216 -45.58 -41.39 13.79
CA PRO A 216 -46.39 -41.92 14.87
C PRO A 216 -46.93 -43.30 14.46
N VAL A 217 -46.56 -44.33 15.23
CA VAL A 217 -47.14 -45.67 15.14
C VAL A 217 -48.66 -45.52 15.29
N GLN A 218 -49.40 -45.67 14.19
CA GLN A 218 -50.85 -45.81 14.24
C GLN A 218 -51.15 -47.21 14.77
N ASP A 219 -51.94 -47.30 15.83
CA ASP A 219 -52.37 -48.56 16.45
C ASP A 219 -53.08 -49.45 15.41
N ILE A 220 -52.41 -50.52 14.98
CA ILE A 220 -52.98 -51.61 14.18
C ILE A 220 -53.23 -52.79 15.13
N PRO A 221 -54.45 -53.35 15.21
CA PRO A 221 -54.74 -54.51 16.06
C PRO A 221 -53.93 -55.73 15.61
N MET A 222 -53.32 -56.42 16.57
CA MET A 222 -52.52 -57.62 16.34
C MET A 222 -53.37 -58.77 15.77
N GLU A 223 -53.16 -59.12 14.51
CA GLU A 223 -53.46 -60.45 13.97
C GLU A 223 -52.26 -60.98 13.19
N GLU A 224 -51.83 -62.16 13.64
CA GLU A 224 -51.00 -63.22 13.03
C GLU A 224 -49.81 -62.87 12.12
N GLU A 225 -48.65 -63.36 12.57
CA GLU A 225 -47.34 -63.43 11.93
C GLU A 225 -47.35 -63.59 10.40
N ASN A 226 -46.75 -62.60 9.71
CA ASN A 226 -46.01 -62.85 8.48
C ASN A 226 -44.50 -62.72 8.77
N PRO A 227 -43.68 -63.78 8.61
CA PRO A 227 -42.22 -63.73 8.82
C PRO A 227 -41.46 -62.82 7.84
N PHE A 228 -42.17 -62.12 6.95
CA PHE A 228 -41.65 -61.30 5.86
C PHE A 228 -41.84 -59.79 6.07
N GLU A 229 -42.60 -59.35 7.07
CA GLU A 229 -42.88 -57.91 7.29
C GLU A 229 -41.82 -57.18 8.13
N LEU A 230 -40.79 -57.90 8.60
CA LEU A 230 -39.63 -57.32 9.30
C LEU A 230 -38.40 -57.10 8.38
N GLN A 231 -38.59 -57.18 7.07
CA GLN A 231 -37.61 -56.77 6.08
C GLN A 231 -38.05 -55.43 5.52
N LEU A 232 -37.26 -54.37 5.76
CA LEU A 232 -37.38 -53.08 5.07
C LEU A 232 -37.79 -53.34 3.62
N SER A 233 -38.87 -52.70 3.17
CA SER A 233 -39.32 -52.82 1.77
C SER A 233 -38.11 -52.65 0.85
N GLN A 234 -37.96 -53.51 -0.16
CA GLN A 234 -36.85 -53.43 -1.11
C GLN A 234 -36.71 -52.01 -1.71
N GLU A 235 -37.81 -51.27 -1.78
CA GLU A 235 -37.88 -49.86 -2.17
C GLU A 235 -37.31 -48.90 -1.11
N GLN A 236 -37.54 -49.15 0.19
CA GLN A 236 -36.94 -48.37 1.29
C GLN A 236 -35.42 -48.58 1.37
N VAL A 237 -34.92 -49.80 1.17
CA VAL A 237 -33.48 -50.07 1.13
C VAL A 237 -32.82 -49.33 -0.04
N GLN A 238 -33.45 -49.36 -1.21
CA GLN A 238 -32.94 -48.65 -2.39
C GLN A 238 -32.97 -47.12 -2.20
N MET A 239 -33.97 -46.60 -1.49
CA MET A 239 -34.05 -45.17 -1.14
C MET A 239 -32.94 -44.78 -0.15
N LEU A 240 -32.69 -45.59 0.88
CA LEU A 240 -31.60 -45.37 1.84
C LEU A 240 -30.22 -45.43 1.19
N GLU A 241 -29.98 -46.39 0.30
CA GLU A 241 -28.72 -46.47 -0.47
C GLU A 241 -28.53 -45.22 -1.32
N LYS A 242 -29.60 -44.74 -1.96
CA LYS A 242 -29.59 -43.50 -2.74
C LYS A 242 -29.31 -42.29 -1.86
N GLU A 243 -29.97 -42.15 -0.71
CA GLU A 243 -29.74 -41.04 0.23
C GLU A 243 -28.31 -41.04 0.78
N ASN A 244 -27.78 -42.21 1.12
CA ASN A 244 -26.39 -42.36 1.57
C ASN A 244 -25.40 -41.94 0.46
N SER A 245 -25.64 -42.36 -0.79
CA SER A 245 -24.80 -41.93 -1.91
C SER A 245 -24.82 -40.42 -2.14
N VAL A 246 -25.99 -39.78 -2.02
CA VAL A 246 -26.14 -38.32 -2.14
C VAL A 246 -25.43 -37.59 -0.99
N MET A 247 -25.53 -38.11 0.23
CA MET A 247 -24.84 -37.54 1.39
C MET A 247 -23.32 -37.60 1.24
N LEU A 248 -22.78 -38.73 0.76
CA LEU A 248 -21.35 -38.89 0.48
C LEU A 248 -20.88 -37.95 -0.64
N GLU A 249 -21.69 -37.75 -1.67
CA GLU A 249 -21.40 -36.80 -2.73
C GLU A 249 -21.36 -35.36 -2.21
N GLU A 250 -22.33 -34.95 -1.38
CA GLU A 250 -22.35 -33.63 -0.74
C GLU A 250 -21.13 -33.43 0.15
N LEU A 251 -20.78 -34.42 0.99
CA LEU A 251 -19.57 -34.38 1.83
C LEU A 251 -18.28 -34.23 1.02
N ASN A 252 -18.17 -34.96 -0.09
CA ASN A 252 -17.00 -34.85 -0.96
C ASN A 252 -16.92 -33.45 -1.60
N ASN A 253 -18.06 -32.92 -2.03
CA ASN A 253 -18.14 -31.57 -2.60
C ASN A 253 -17.76 -30.49 -1.57
N THR A 254 -18.25 -30.58 -0.33
CA THR A 254 -17.89 -29.64 0.75
C THR A 254 -16.41 -29.73 1.09
N LEU A 255 -15.86 -30.95 1.14
CA LEU A 255 -14.43 -31.17 1.41
C LEU A 255 -13.56 -30.54 0.33
N ASN A 256 -13.94 -30.70 -0.95
CA ASN A 256 -13.20 -30.10 -2.06
C ASN A 256 -13.26 -28.56 -2.04
N GLN A 257 -14.37 -27.97 -1.62
CA GLN A 257 -14.49 -26.51 -1.42
C GLN A 257 -13.61 -26.02 -0.28
N VAL A 258 -13.63 -26.69 0.88
CA VAL A 258 -12.78 -26.32 2.02
C VAL A 258 -11.28 -26.42 1.65
N LYS A 259 -10.88 -27.49 0.95
CA LYS A 259 -9.49 -27.64 0.47
C LYS A 259 -9.07 -26.55 -0.50
N SER A 260 -9.95 -26.16 -1.43
CA SER A 260 -9.61 -25.11 -2.40
C SER A 260 -9.46 -23.75 -1.72
N ALA A 261 -10.36 -23.44 -0.78
CA ALA A 261 -10.31 -22.23 0.02
C ALA A 261 -9.09 -22.20 0.98
N GLU A 262 -8.74 -23.32 1.61
CA GLU A 262 -7.51 -23.48 2.40
C GLU A 262 -6.27 -23.17 1.55
N LYS A 263 -6.18 -23.75 0.35
CA LYS A 263 -5.08 -23.48 -0.58
C LYS A 263 -5.01 -22.00 -0.96
N ALA A 264 -6.15 -21.36 -1.21
CA ALA A 264 -6.22 -19.95 -1.55
C ALA A 264 -5.74 -19.05 -0.38
N LEU A 265 -6.07 -19.42 0.87
CA LEU A 265 -5.61 -18.74 2.07
C LEU A 265 -4.13 -18.98 2.37
N LEU A 266 -3.61 -20.18 2.11
CA LEU A 266 -2.18 -20.44 2.23
C LEU A 266 -1.39 -19.54 1.26
N GLU A 267 -1.85 -19.42 0.02
CA GLU A 267 -1.21 -18.54 -0.96
C GLU A 267 -1.23 -17.07 -0.50
N ILE A 268 -2.37 -16.53 -0.05
CA ILE A 268 -2.41 -15.13 0.42
C ILE A 268 -1.54 -14.92 1.66
N SER A 269 -1.48 -15.90 2.56
CA SER A 269 -0.61 -15.88 3.73
C SER A 269 0.87 -15.85 3.36
N THR A 270 1.28 -16.62 2.33
CA THR A 270 2.66 -16.57 1.83
C THR A 270 2.99 -15.21 1.22
N LEU A 271 2.08 -14.62 0.43
CA LEU A 271 2.26 -13.28 -0.15
C LEU A 271 2.35 -12.21 0.94
N GLN A 272 1.51 -12.28 1.97
CA GLN A 272 1.57 -11.36 3.10
C GLN A 272 2.86 -11.50 3.90
N THR A 273 3.33 -12.73 4.13
CA THR A 273 4.58 -12.99 4.84
C THR A 273 5.74 -12.37 4.06
N GLN A 274 5.78 -12.55 2.74
CA GLN A 274 6.77 -11.90 1.88
C GLN A 274 6.72 -10.37 1.99
N LEU A 275 5.52 -9.78 1.94
CA LEU A 275 5.35 -8.34 2.05
C LEU A 275 5.74 -7.79 3.43
N THR A 276 5.47 -8.55 4.49
CA THR A 276 5.83 -8.20 5.87
C THR A 276 7.33 -8.24 6.08
N ASN A 277 7.98 -9.31 5.62
CA ASN A 277 9.44 -9.41 5.64
C ASN A 277 10.08 -8.29 4.83
N HIS A 278 9.54 -7.98 3.66
CA HIS A 278 10.02 -6.90 2.81
C HIS A 278 9.89 -5.53 3.48
N LEU A 279 8.72 -5.24 4.06
CA LEU A 279 8.49 -3.99 4.78
C LEU A 279 9.39 -3.87 6.01
N ALA A 280 9.64 -4.97 6.74
CA ALA A 280 10.54 -4.97 7.88
C ALA A 280 11.97 -4.61 7.48
N VAL A 281 12.50 -5.25 6.44
CA VAL A 281 13.83 -4.93 5.88
C VAL A 281 13.87 -3.47 5.40
N GLN A 282 12.84 -3.02 4.67
CA GLN A 282 12.79 -1.67 4.13
C GLN A 282 12.66 -0.60 5.22
N THR A 283 11.96 -0.88 6.31
CA THR A 283 11.82 0.06 7.44
C THR A 283 13.18 0.32 8.08
N VAL A 284 13.94 -0.75 8.37
CA VAL A 284 15.31 -0.62 8.91
C VAL A 284 16.21 0.16 7.94
N GLN A 285 16.12 -0.11 6.64
CA GLN A 285 16.87 0.64 5.63
C GLN A 285 16.48 2.12 5.64
N THR A 286 15.19 2.42 5.59
CA THR A 286 14.68 3.80 5.54
C THR A 286 15.07 4.59 6.79
N ASP A 287 15.01 3.98 7.97
CA ASP A 287 15.42 4.60 9.23
C ASP A 287 16.91 4.94 9.24
N LYS A 288 17.76 4.01 8.74
CA LYS A 288 19.19 4.27 8.57
C LYS A 288 19.44 5.44 7.63
N LEU A 289 18.78 5.46 6.48
CA LEU A 289 18.94 6.52 5.49
C LEU A 289 18.49 7.89 6.01
N TYR A 290 17.42 7.91 6.80
CA TYR A 290 16.96 9.11 7.46
C TYR A 290 17.98 9.63 8.48
N ALA A 291 18.54 8.73 9.30
CA ALA A 291 19.59 9.08 10.26
C ALA A 291 20.86 9.60 9.55
N ASP A 292 21.28 8.93 8.47
CA ASP A 292 22.44 9.34 7.66
C ASP A 292 22.21 10.73 7.04
N ALA A 293 21.02 11.00 6.51
CA ALA A 293 20.68 12.30 5.93
C ALA A 293 20.68 13.45 6.96
N ILE A 294 20.23 13.20 8.19
CA ILE A 294 20.32 14.17 9.28
C ILE A 294 21.79 14.46 9.63
N ALA A 295 22.61 13.41 9.78
CA ALA A 295 24.02 13.56 10.09
C ALA A 295 24.78 14.32 8.99
N THR A 296 24.50 14.00 7.72
CA THR A 296 25.06 14.73 6.57
C THR A 296 24.63 16.19 6.59
N THR A 297 23.36 16.48 6.86
CA THR A 297 22.86 17.86 6.95
C THR A 297 23.60 18.68 8.02
N ASP A 298 23.78 18.11 9.22
CA ASP A 298 24.51 18.76 10.32
C ASP A 298 26.00 18.98 9.96
N THR A 299 26.67 17.99 9.37
CA THR A 299 28.08 18.14 8.96
C THR A 299 28.27 19.20 7.88
N VAL A 300 27.35 19.31 6.92
CA VAL A 300 27.37 20.34 5.88
C VAL A 300 27.11 21.73 6.48
N GLU A 301 26.16 21.86 7.41
CA GLU A 301 25.90 23.11 8.10
C GLU A 301 27.13 23.61 8.86
N ARG A 302 27.76 22.72 9.65
CA ARG A 302 29.00 23.01 10.37
C ARG A 302 30.15 23.36 9.41
N GLY A 303 30.28 22.63 8.29
CA GLY A 303 31.27 22.91 7.25
C GLY A 303 31.10 24.31 6.65
N ASN A 304 29.86 24.72 6.37
CA ASN A 304 29.57 26.06 5.84
C ASN A 304 29.89 27.16 6.86
N LEU A 305 29.58 26.94 8.15
CA LEU A 305 29.97 27.86 9.22
C LEU A 305 31.50 28.00 9.34
N GLN A 306 32.23 26.90 9.19
CA GLN A 306 33.69 26.92 9.19
C GLN A 306 34.25 27.68 7.98
N LEU A 307 33.66 27.54 6.79
CA LEU A 307 34.06 28.31 5.60
C LEU A 307 33.83 29.81 5.78
N MET A 308 32.70 30.21 6.36
CA MET A 308 32.43 31.62 6.67
C MET A 308 33.43 32.16 7.69
N THR A 309 33.70 31.39 8.76
CA THR A 309 34.68 31.76 9.79
C THR A 309 36.10 31.83 9.20
N ALA A 310 36.47 30.91 8.31
CA ALA A 310 37.76 30.90 7.62
C ALA A 310 37.91 32.11 6.68
N LYS A 311 36.84 32.51 5.98
CA LYS A 311 36.82 33.72 5.15
C LYS A 311 37.05 34.99 5.98
N GLU A 312 36.42 35.08 7.15
CA GLU A 312 36.63 36.20 8.09
C GLU A 312 38.07 36.22 8.63
N ARG A 313 38.61 35.07 9.05
CA ARG A 313 40.00 34.94 9.50
C ARG A 313 40.99 35.33 8.41
N ASN A 314 40.78 34.91 7.16
CA ASN A 314 41.66 35.26 6.05
C ASN A 314 41.64 36.77 5.74
N LYS A 315 40.46 37.41 5.82
CA LYS A 315 40.33 38.88 5.70
C LYS A 315 41.08 39.59 6.82
N SER A 316 41.01 39.08 8.06
CA SER A 316 41.73 39.65 9.21
C SER A 316 43.25 39.50 9.05
N SER A 317 43.71 38.30 8.67
CA SER A 317 45.14 38.01 8.42
C SER A 317 45.73 38.91 7.33
N ARG A 318 45.01 39.10 6.21
CA ARG A 318 45.46 39.98 5.12
C ARG A 318 45.58 41.44 5.57
N LYS A 319 44.65 41.94 6.39
CA LYS A 319 44.74 43.30 6.97
C LYS A 319 45.95 43.43 7.89
N PHE A 320 46.18 42.44 8.74
CA PHE A 320 47.33 42.44 9.64
C PHE A 320 48.65 42.42 8.88
N MET A 321 48.77 41.60 7.83
CA MET A 321 49.95 41.54 6.97
C MET A 321 50.23 42.89 6.28
N LEU A 322 49.18 43.59 5.81
CA LEU A 322 49.33 44.93 5.22
C LEU A 322 49.82 45.97 6.23
N ILE A 323 49.25 45.97 7.44
CA ILE A 323 49.68 46.88 8.52
C ILE A 323 51.14 46.59 8.90
N PHE A 324 51.50 45.31 9.02
CA PHE A 324 52.87 44.90 9.32
C PHE A 324 53.86 45.36 8.23
N LEU A 325 53.53 45.17 6.96
CA LEU A 325 54.41 45.55 5.84
C LEU A 325 54.61 47.07 5.78
N ILE A 326 53.53 47.84 5.99
CA ILE A 326 53.61 49.31 6.08
C ILE A 326 54.49 49.72 7.26
N GLY A 327 54.27 49.13 8.44
CA GLY A 327 55.09 49.42 9.64
C GLY A 327 56.57 49.12 9.43
N ALA A 328 56.90 47.95 8.86
CA ALA A 328 58.27 47.59 8.54
C ALA A 328 58.92 48.55 7.54
N SER A 329 58.17 49.02 6.54
CA SER A 329 58.64 50.03 5.59
C SER A 329 58.97 51.36 6.27
N PHE A 330 58.15 51.81 7.24
CA PHE A 330 58.43 53.02 8.01
C PHE A 330 59.66 52.86 8.92
N VAL A 331 59.83 51.69 9.54
CA VAL A 331 61.01 51.40 10.37
C VAL A 331 62.29 51.44 9.52
N LEU A 332 62.28 50.86 8.32
CA LEU A 332 63.42 50.93 7.40
C LEU A 332 63.74 52.37 6.99
N LEU A 333 62.72 53.18 6.67
CA LEU A 333 62.90 54.59 6.33
C LEU A 333 63.51 55.38 7.50
N PHE A 334 63.05 55.14 8.72
CA PHE A 334 63.58 55.81 9.92
C PHE A 334 65.03 55.41 10.21
N LEU A 335 65.38 54.14 10.03
CA LEU A 335 66.77 53.66 10.15
C LEU A 335 67.69 54.29 9.11
N ASP A 336 67.23 54.42 7.86
CA ASP A 336 67.96 55.06 6.77
C ASP A 336 68.14 56.57 7.00
N TRP A 337 67.13 57.23 7.58
CA TRP A 337 67.21 58.66 7.93
C TRP A 337 68.14 58.96 9.12
N TYR A 338 68.29 58.02 10.05
CA TYR A 338 69.13 58.18 11.24
C TYR A 338 70.59 57.76 11.01
N SER A 339 70.85 56.88 10.04
CA SER A 339 72.20 56.57 9.55
C SER A 339 72.79 57.73 8.75
#